data_AF-A0A4Y8UJ60-F1
#
_entry.id   AF-A0A4Y8UJ60-F1
#
_cell.length_a   1.000
_cell.length_b   1.000
_cell.length_c   1.000
_cell.angle_alpha   90.00
_cell.angle_beta   90.00
_cell.angle_gamma   90.00
#
_symmetry.space_group_name_H-M   'P 1'
#
loop_
_entity.id
_entity.type
_entity.pdbx_description
1 polymer ?
#
loop_
_entity_poly.entity_id
_entity_poly.type
_entity_poly.pdbx_seq_one_letter_code
_entity_poly.pdbx_strand_id
1 'polypeptide(L)'
;MTTTAGHAAAPALPAASAHVAGPRAAWPDEGATSFGARTAGALAVGGGALVTIAVAAPHLAHHALLAGALLALAATTAAGAVAALRGPGRAPRAAAGAATATGAAVLVVAPTWGLVGTAAVTAGALTLGGAVLLGAASRTPVARAGRAPGPWARLGVLAVGALLASAATVHGLAATEAGAHAVPHGSHGLLLDPGTHGHHG
;
A
#
# COMPACT_ATOMS: atom_id res chain seq x y z
N MET A 1 7.90 -2.62 70.26
CA MET A 1 6.90 -2.09 69.31
C MET A 1 7.54 -0.92 68.55
N THR A 2 7.10 -0.71 67.28
CA THR A 2 7.50 0.29 66.25
C THR A 2 8.89 0.09 65.60
N THR A 3 9.03 -0.69 64.51
CA THR A 3 8.75 -0.48 63.05
C THR A 3 9.90 0.20 62.28
N THR A 4 10.78 -0.62 61.69
CA THR A 4 11.70 -0.23 60.60
C THR A 4 11.08 -0.65 59.25
N ALA A 5 10.70 0.33 58.44
CA ALA A 5 10.14 0.12 57.11
C ALA A 5 11.21 -0.38 56.14
N GLY A 6 11.03 -1.60 55.62
CA GLY A 6 11.84 -2.12 54.53
C GLY A 6 11.55 -1.36 53.24
N HIS A 7 12.54 -0.65 52.70
CA HIS A 7 12.50 -0.15 51.33
C HIS A 7 12.57 -1.35 50.38
N ALA A 8 11.43 -1.70 49.77
CA ALA A 8 11.39 -2.63 48.66
C ALA A 8 12.12 -1.98 47.48
N ALA A 9 13.25 -2.57 47.07
CA ALA A 9 13.96 -2.20 45.86
C ALA A 9 13.03 -2.39 44.66
N ALA A 10 12.75 -1.31 43.93
CA ALA A 10 12.00 -1.37 42.68
C ALA A 10 12.72 -2.30 41.69
N PRO A 11 12.00 -3.13 40.92
CA PRO A 11 12.63 -4.01 39.94
C PRO A 11 13.32 -3.15 38.87
N ALA A 12 14.62 -3.39 38.68
CA ALA A 12 15.42 -2.75 37.64
C ALA A 12 14.76 -2.98 36.27
N LEU A 13 14.45 -1.89 35.57
CA LEU A 13 14.02 -1.94 34.18
C LEU A 13 15.13 -2.65 33.36
N PRO A 14 14.78 -3.59 32.46
CA PRO A 14 15.79 -4.24 31.63
C PRO A 14 16.51 -3.17 30.81
N ALA A 15 17.84 -3.16 30.95
CA ALA A 15 18.74 -2.25 30.26
C ALA A 15 18.44 -2.29 28.75
N ALA A 16 18.14 -1.12 28.19
CA ALA A 16 18.02 -0.94 26.74
C ALA A 16 19.35 -1.38 26.11
N SER A 17 19.34 -2.57 25.52
CA SER A 17 20.50 -3.11 24.83
C SER A 17 20.82 -2.15 23.67
N ALA A 18 21.95 -1.46 23.77
CA ALA A 18 22.45 -0.61 22.70
C ALA A 18 22.59 -1.47 21.43
N HIS A 19 21.75 -1.18 20.44
CA HIS A 19 21.79 -1.88 19.16
C HIS A 19 22.99 -1.33 18.39
N VAL A 20 24.13 -2.01 18.50
CA VAL A 20 25.30 -1.74 17.66
C VAL A 20 24.92 -2.08 16.23
N ALA A 21 24.65 -1.06 15.42
CA ALA A 21 24.36 -1.19 14.00
C ALA A 21 25.65 -1.61 13.28
N GLY A 22 25.79 -2.93 13.08
CA GLY A 22 26.85 -3.50 12.25
C GLY A 22 26.64 -3.22 10.75
N PRO A 23 27.69 -3.34 9.92
CA PRO A 23 27.67 -2.99 8.51
C PRO A 23 26.74 -3.94 7.73
N ARG A 24 25.74 -3.37 7.03
CA ARG A 24 24.63 -4.06 6.35
C ARG A 24 23.83 -4.96 7.28
N ALA A 25 22.86 -4.36 7.98
CA ALA A 25 21.86 -5.09 8.76
C ALA A 25 21.30 -6.24 7.90
N ALA A 26 21.66 -7.48 8.27
CA ALA A 26 21.05 -8.67 7.72
C ALA A 26 19.54 -8.52 7.85
N TRP A 27 18.82 -8.86 6.79
CA TRP A 27 17.38 -8.69 6.73
C TRP A 27 16.74 -9.33 7.98
N PRO A 28 15.73 -8.68 8.60
CA PRO A 28 15.15 -9.18 9.85
C PRO A 28 14.75 -10.65 9.74
N ASP A 29 15.08 -11.43 10.79
CA ASP A 29 14.69 -12.83 10.90
C ASP A 29 13.17 -12.92 11.04
N GLU A 30 12.53 -13.21 9.91
CA GLU A 30 11.10 -13.19 9.76
C GLU A 30 10.62 -14.46 9.05
N GLY A 31 9.52 -15.02 9.54
CA GLY A 31 8.85 -16.17 8.93
C GLY A 31 8.33 -15.86 7.52
N ALA A 32 8.33 -16.86 6.64
CA ALA A 32 7.95 -16.69 5.23
C ALA A 32 6.53 -16.12 5.04
N THR A 33 5.59 -16.52 5.90
CA THR A 33 4.20 -16.09 5.84
C THR A 33 4.04 -14.63 6.24
N SER A 34 4.71 -14.15 7.29
CA SER A 34 4.64 -12.75 7.71
C SER A 34 5.40 -11.84 6.75
N PHE A 35 6.54 -12.31 6.21
CA PHE A 35 7.26 -11.61 5.16
C PHE A 35 6.39 -11.45 3.91
N GLY A 36 5.78 -12.54 3.44
CA GLY A 36 4.89 -12.54 2.28
C GLY A 36 3.68 -11.65 2.48
N ALA A 37 2.98 -11.78 3.62
CA ALA A 37 1.81 -10.96 3.95
C ALA A 37 2.15 -9.48 4.07
N ARG A 38 3.26 -9.12 4.74
CA ARG A 38 3.67 -7.72 4.86
C ARG A 38 4.05 -7.12 3.51
N THR A 39 4.81 -7.87 2.71
CA THR A 39 5.30 -7.40 1.41
C THR A 39 4.16 -7.24 0.42
N ALA A 40 3.31 -8.26 0.27
CA ALA A 40 2.13 -8.19 -0.58
C ALA A 40 1.15 -7.11 -0.09
N GLY A 41 0.95 -7.01 1.22
CA GLY A 41 0.11 -5.97 1.83
C GLY A 41 0.63 -4.57 1.54
N ALA A 42 1.93 -4.31 1.73
CA ALA A 42 2.54 -3.02 1.46
C ALA A 42 2.48 -2.65 -0.04
N LEU A 43 2.71 -3.60 -0.94
CA LEU A 43 2.59 -3.36 -2.38
C LEU A 43 1.15 -3.05 -2.81
N ALA A 44 0.18 -3.80 -2.28
CA ALA A 44 -1.24 -3.55 -2.54
C ALA A 44 -1.68 -2.17 -2.01
N VAL A 45 -1.30 -1.84 -0.77
CA VAL A 45 -1.59 -0.51 -0.19
C VAL A 45 -0.94 0.62 -0.99
N GLY A 46 0.31 0.44 -1.42
CA GLY A 46 1.01 1.41 -2.26
C GLY A 46 0.32 1.62 -3.61
N GLY A 47 -0.06 0.54 -4.30
CA GLY A 47 -0.81 0.60 -5.56
C GLY A 47 -2.17 1.29 -5.38
N GLY A 48 -2.92 0.90 -4.35
CA GLY A 48 -4.21 1.52 -4.04
C GLY A 48 -4.11 3.01 -3.71
N ALA A 49 -3.04 3.44 -3.02
CA ALA A 49 -2.78 4.86 -2.76
C ALA A 49 -2.48 5.64 -4.07
N LEU A 50 -1.73 5.07 -5.01
CA LEU A 50 -1.48 5.70 -6.30
C LEU A 50 -2.77 5.86 -7.13
N VAL A 51 -3.61 4.83 -7.18
CA VAL A 51 -4.94 4.93 -7.84
C VAL A 51 -5.80 5.99 -7.16
N THR A 52 -5.77 6.06 -5.82
CA THR A 52 -6.49 7.10 -5.06
C THR A 52 -6.02 8.51 -5.44
N ILE A 53 -4.71 8.73 -5.57
CA ILE A 53 -4.16 10.02 -5.99
C ILE A 53 -4.65 10.39 -7.38
N ALA A 54 -4.60 9.44 -8.33
CA ALA A 54 -5.07 9.67 -9.70
C ALA A 54 -6.57 9.98 -9.77
N VAL A 55 -7.38 9.36 -8.91
CA VAL A 55 -8.82 9.64 -8.78
C VAL A 55 -9.07 11.01 -8.15
N ALA A 56 -8.32 11.40 -7.11
CA ALA A 56 -8.59 12.62 -6.36
C ALA A 56 -8.04 13.89 -7.02
N ALA A 57 -6.92 13.81 -7.75
CA ALA A 57 -6.23 14.97 -8.31
C ALA A 57 -7.10 15.85 -9.25
N PRO A 58 -7.90 15.29 -10.19
CA PRO A 58 -8.77 16.10 -11.06
C PRO A 58 -9.82 16.92 -10.30
N HIS A 59 -10.21 16.48 -9.11
CA HIS A 59 -11.26 17.11 -8.32
C HIS A 59 -10.77 18.24 -7.41
N LEU A 60 -9.47 18.55 -7.38
CA LEU A 60 -8.94 19.66 -6.57
C LEU A 60 -9.56 21.02 -6.94
N ALA A 61 -9.90 21.22 -8.22
CA ALA A 61 -10.48 22.48 -8.70
C ALA A 61 -11.92 22.72 -8.20
N HIS A 62 -12.68 21.65 -7.94
CA HIS A 62 -14.12 21.72 -7.63
C HIS A 62 -14.44 21.31 -6.18
N HIS A 63 -13.61 20.45 -5.60
CA HIS A 63 -13.80 19.85 -4.27
C HIS A 63 -12.50 19.89 -3.45
N ALA A 64 -11.84 21.06 -3.41
CA ALA A 64 -10.51 21.24 -2.83
C ALA A 64 -10.32 20.60 -1.44
N LEU A 65 -11.28 20.75 -0.53
CA LEU A 65 -11.20 20.19 0.83
C LEU A 65 -11.25 18.65 0.82
N LEU A 66 -12.23 18.05 0.15
CA LEU A 66 -12.38 16.59 0.10
C LEU A 66 -11.25 15.93 -0.70
N ALA A 67 -10.92 16.49 -1.86
CA ALA A 67 -9.82 16.01 -2.70
C ALA A 67 -8.47 16.18 -1.99
N GLY A 68 -8.24 17.31 -1.33
CA GLY A 68 -7.03 17.56 -0.53
C GLY A 68 -6.90 16.60 0.65
N ALA A 69 -7.99 16.35 1.39
CA ALA A 69 -8.00 15.38 2.47
C ALA A 69 -7.70 13.95 1.98
N LEU A 70 -8.30 13.54 0.86
CA LEU A 70 -8.03 12.24 0.25
C LEU A 70 -6.59 12.11 -0.25
N LEU A 71 -6.02 13.17 -0.85
CA LEU A 71 -4.63 13.19 -1.29
C LEU A 71 -3.66 13.07 -0.11
N ALA A 72 -3.91 13.80 0.99
CA ALA A 72 -3.13 13.68 2.21
C ALA A 72 -3.22 12.27 2.80
N LEU A 73 -4.42 11.68 2.79
CA LEU A 73 -4.64 10.33 3.29
C LEU A 73 -3.96 9.26 2.40
N ALA A 74 -3.99 9.43 1.08
CA ALA A 74 -3.27 8.56 0.15
C ALA A 74 -1.75 8.71 0.30
N ALA A 75 -1.23 9.93 0.47
CA ALA A 75 0.19 10.19 0.67
C ALA A 75 0.72 9.56 1.98
N THR A 76 -0.03 9.73 3.08
CA THR A 76 0.31 9.10 4.37
C THR A 76 0.28 7.57 4.27
N THR A 77 -0.67 7.02 3.51
CA THR A 77 -0.78 5.58 3.25
C THR A 77 0.37 5.05 2.39
N ALA A 78 0.78 5.78 1.35
CA ALA A 78 1.96 5.45 0.56
C ALA A 78 3.24 5.49 1.40
N ALA A 79 3.41 6.51 2.25
CA ALA A 79 4.54 6.58 3.19
C ALA A 79 4.52 5.41 4.18
N GLY A 80 3.34 5.04 4.68
CA GLY A 80 3.13 3.87 5.54
C GLY A 80 3.49 2.55 4.86
N ALA A 81 3.13 2.37 3.58
CA ALA A 81 3.51 1.21 2.78
C ALA A 81 5.02 1.09 2.61
N VAL A 82 5.71 2.20 2.28
CA VAL A 82 7.18 2.23 2.19
C VAL A 82 7.81 1.90 3.54
N ALA A 83 7.28 2.45 4.64
CA ALA A 83 7.76 2.14 5.97
C ALA A 83 7.55 0.66 6.34
N ALA A 84 6.45 0.04 5.92
CA ALA A 84 6.19 -1.38 6.13
C ALA A 84 7.17 -2.27 5.34
N LEU A 85 7.66 -1.84 4.18
CA LEU A 85 8.69 -2.58 3.44
C LEU A 85 10.06 -2.58 4.13
N ARG A 86 10.33 -1.63 5.03
CA ARG A 86 11.62 -1.54 5.76
C ARG A 86 11.82 -2.63 6.81
N GLY A 87 10.75 -3.31 7.23
CA GLY A 87 10.87 -4.45 8.14
C GLY A 87 9.70 -4.61 9.12
N PRO A 88 9.79 -5.63 10.00
CA PRO A 88 8.81 -5.88 11.04
C PRO A 88 8.90 -4.82 12.15
N GLY A 89 7.76 -4.39 12.71
CA GLY A 89 7.72 -3.37 13.75
C GLY A 89 6.32 -2.79 13.99
N ARG A 90 6.25 -1.58 14.54
CA ARG A 90 4.97 -0.85 14.73
C ARG A 90 4.41 -0.25 13.43
N ALA A 91 5.29 0.01 12.46
CA ALA A 91 4.95 0.57 11.15
C ALA A 91 3.82 -0.16 10.40
N PRO A 92 3.79 -1.51 10.29
CA PRO A 92 2.72 -2.21 9.59
C PRO A 92 1.33 -2.03 10.21
N ARG A 93 1.21 -1.84 11.54
CA ARG A 93 -0.08 -1.57 12.18
C ARG A 93 -0.60 -0.17 11.87
N ALA A 94 0.29 0.83 11.94
CA ALA A 94 -0.06 2.20 11.56
C ALA A 94 -0.41 2.28 10.07
N ALA A 95 0.36 1.60 9.21
CA ALA A 95 0.09 1.51 7.77
C ALA A 95 -1.25 0.80 7.48
N ALA A 96 -1.59 -0.26 8.21
CA ALA A 96 -2.89 -0.91 8.09
C ALA A 96 -4.04 0.04 8.44
N GLY A 97 -3.92 0.81 9.53
CA GLY A 97 -4.91 1.81 9.94
C GLY A 97 -5.08 2.91 8.89
N ALA A 98 -3.98 3.48 8.39
CA ALA A 98 -4.00 4.47 7.32
C ALA A 98 -4.64 3.91 6.02
N ALA A 99 -4.29 2.67 5.66
CA ALA A 99 -4.85 1.98 4.50
C ALA A 99 -6.36 1.72 4.66
N THR A 100 -6.83 1.29 5.84
CA THR A 100 -8.27 1.13 6.10
C THR A 100 -9.02 2.46 5.99
N ALA A 101 -8.45 3.54 6.54
CA ALA A 101 -9.06 4.86 6.45
C ALA A 101 -9.11 5.35 5.01
N THR A 102 -8.03 5.15 4.23
CA THR A 102 -7.96 5.51 2.80
C THR A 102 -8.97 4.75 1.98
N GLY A 103 -9.03 3.42 2.12
CA GLY A 103 -9.97 2.60 1.36
C GLY A 103 -11.42 2.93 1.67
N ALA A 104 -11.76 3.12 2.95
CA ALA A 104 -13.09 3.57 3.34
C ALA A 104 -13.42 4.97 2.81
N ALA A 105 -12.49 5.93 2.95
CA ALA A 105 -12.69 7.29 2.49
C ALA A 105 -12.91 7.36 0.97
N VAL A 106 -12.15 6.59 0.18
CA VAL A 106 -12.34 6.53 -1.28
C VAL A 106 -13.71 5.97 -1.64
N LEU A 107 -14.16 4.89 -0.99
CA LEU A 107 -15.46 4.29 -1.27
C LEU A 107 -16.64 5.19 -0.85
N VAL A 108 -16.45 6.05 0.15
CA VAL A 108 -17.46 7.03 0.60
C VAL A 108 -17.47 8.28 -0.27
N VAL A 109 -16.31 8.76 -0.69
CA VAL A 109 -16.19 10.04 -1.40
C VAL A 109 -16.33 9.87 -2.92
N ALA A 110 -15.84 8.79 -3.53
CA ALA A 110 -15.93 8.61 -4.98
C ALA A 110 -17.39 8.69 -5.53
N PRO A 111 -18.43 8.14 -4.85
CA PRO A 111 -19.81 8.31 -5.28
C PRO A 111 -20.28 9.76 -5.28
N THR A 112 -19.77 10.62 -4.37
CA THR A 112 -20.16 12.04 -4.33
C THR A 112 -19.61 12.85 -5.49
N TRP A 113 -18.60 12.30 -6.19
CA TRP A 113 -18.06 12.84 -7.45
C TRP A 113 -18.67 12.16 -8.69
N GLY A 114 -19.69 11.31 -8.52
CA GLY A 114 -20.25 10.50 -9.60
C GLY A 114 -19.34 9.37 -10.08
N LEU A 115 -18.25 9.09 -9.36
CA LEU A 115 -17.26 8.07 -9.71
C LEU A 115 -17.57 6.73 -9.02
N VAL A 116 -18.63 6.06 -9.46
CA VAL A 116 -18.82 4.62 -9.18
C VAL A 116 -18.11 3.82 -10.27
N GLY A 117 -16.80 4.03 -10.37
CA GLY A 117 -15.96 3.49 -11.42
C GLY A 117 -15.04 2.37 -10.94
N THR A 118 -14.53 1.60 -11.90
CA THR A 118 -13.51 0.55 -11.66
C THR A 118 -12.29 1.09 -10.91
N ALA A 119 -11.90 2.35 -11.11
CA ALA A 119 -10.78 2.98 -10.38
C ALA A 119 -11.03 3.08 -8.86
N ALA A 120 -12.21 3.54 -8.43
CA ALA A 120 -12.55 3.66 -7.00
C ALA A 120 -12.66 2.30 -6.31
N VAL A 121 -13.28 1.33 -7.00
CA VAL A 121 -13.36 -0.07 -6.53
C VAL A 121 -11.97 -0.69 -6.43
N THR A 122 -11.10 -0.46 -7.41
CA THR A 122 -9.73 -0.98 -7.42
C THR A 122 -8.91 -0.36 -6.30
N ALA A 123 -8.97 0.97 -6.12
CA ALA A 123 -8.31 1.66 -5.01
C ALA A 123 -8.78 1.12 -3.65
N GLY A 124 -10.10 1.01 -3.45
CA GLY A 124 -10.69 0.46 -2.22
C GLY A 124 -10.29 -0.99 -1.97
N ALA A 125 -10.39 -1.85 -2.99
CA ALA A 125 -10.04 -3.27 -2.88
C ALA A 125 -8.54 -3.47 -2.55
N LEU A 126 -7.66 -2.74 -3.23
CA LEU A 126 -6.21 -2.80 -3.01
C LEU A 126 -5.83 -2.32 -1.61
N THR A 127 -6.37 -1.18 -1.17
CA THR A 127 -6.07 -0.62 0.16
C THR A 127 -6.64 -1.45 1.30
N LEU A 128 -7.90 -1.91 1.20
CA LEU A 128 -8.53 -2.75 2.22
C LEU A 128 -7.92 -4.16 2.26
N GLY A 129 -7.73 -4.80 1.11
CA GLY A 129 -7.08 -6.10 1.02
C GLY A 129 -5.63 -6.05 1.53
N GLY A 130 -4.90 -4.99 1.17
CA GLY A 130 -3.56 -4.76 1.69
C GLY A 130 -3.53 -4.49 3.20
N ALA A 131 -4.51 -3.76 3.74
CA ALA A 131 -4.65 -3.55 5.18
C ALA A 131 -4.89 -4.85 5.96
N VAL A 132 -5.71 -5.76 5.41
CA VAL A 132 -5.93 -7.09 5.99
C VAL A 132 -4.63 -7.88 6.06
N LEU A 133 -3.84 -7.87 4.97
CA LEU A 133 -2.55 -8.55 4.91
C LEU A 133 -1.51 -7.94 5.88
N LEU A 134 -1.44 -6.62 5.98
CA LEU A 134 -0.60 -5.93 6.98
C LEU A 134 -1.05 -6.24 8.41
N GLY A 135 -2.36 -6.29 8.65
CA GLY A 135 -2.95 -6.70 9.91
C GLY A 135 -2.57 -8.13 10.29
N ALA A 136 -2.69 -9.07 9.36
CA ALA A 136 -2.29 -10.47 9.53
C ALA A 136 -0.79 -10.60 9.85
N ALA A 137 0.07 -9.91 9.09
CA ALA A 137 1.51 -9.88 9.33
C ALA A 137 1.89 -9.32 10.71
N SER A 138 1.07 -8.41 11.26
CA SER A 138 1.30 -7.82 12.58
C SER A 138 0.81 -8.66 13.77
N ARG A 139 0.05 -9.73 13.48
CA ARG A 139 -0.52 -10.67 14.47
C ARG A 139 0.21 -12.01 14.51
N THR A 140 0.99 -12.34 13.50
CA THR A 140 1.80 -13.57 13.50
C THR A 140 2.95 -13.45 14.52
N PRO A 141 2.96 -14.26 15.58
CA PRO A 141 4.01 -14.21 16.60
C PRO A 141 5.35 -14.63 16.00
N VAL A 142 6.41 -13.87 16.30
CA VAL A 142 7.81 -14.14 15.91
C VAL A 142 8.31 -15.51 16.44
N ALA A 143 7.59 -16.12 17.38
CA ALA A 143 8.01 -17.30 18.13
C ALA A 143 7.73 -18.67 17.47
N ARG A 144 6.95 -18.77 16.38
CA ARG A 144 6.91 -20.02 15.61
C ARG A 144 7.94 -19.94 14.50
N ALA A 145 9.14 -20.42 14.83
CA ALA A 145 10.27 -20.60 13.92
C ALA A 145 9.92 -21.53 12.75
N GLY A 146 9.14 -21.03 11.80
CA GLY A 146 9.15 -21.54 10.44
C GLY A 146 10.48 -21.17 9.80
N ARG A 147 11.01 -22.06 8.94
CA ARG A 147 12.25 -21.82 8.21
C ARG A 147 12.18 -20.47 7.50
N ALA A 148 13.14 -19.58 7.78
CA ALA A 148 13.23 -18.30 7.09
C ALA A 148 13.32 -18.55 5.57
N PRO A 149 12.54 -17.84 4.73
CA PRO A 149 12.59 -18.06 3.30
C PRO A 149 13.96 -17.62 2.77
N GLY A 150 14.56 -18.48 1.94
CA GLY A 150 15.81 -18.16 1.24
C GLY A 150 15.65 -16.91 0.36
N PRO A 151 16.75 -16.23 0.01
CA PRO A 151 16.74 -14.95 -0.70
C PRO A 151 15.96 -15.01 -2.03
N TRP A 152 16.08 -16.11 -2.77
CA TRP A 152 15.37 -16.34 -4.03
C TRP A 152 13.85 -16.49 -3.85
N ALA A 153 13.40 -17.15 -2.78
CA ALA A 153 11.97 -17.27 -2.48
C ALA A 153 11.37 -15.91 -2.12
N ARG A 154 12.11 -15.08 -1.37
CA ARG A 154 11.70 -13.70 -1.07
C ARG A 154 11.60 -12.84 -2.33
N LEU A 155 12.57 -12.98 -3.25
CA LEU A 155 12.59 -12.27 -4.53
C LEU A 155 11.42 -12.70 -5.44
N GLY A 156 11.09 -14.00 -5.47
CA GLY A 156 9.93 -14.51 -6.20
C GLY A 156 8.60 -13.93 -5.68
N VAL A 157 8.40 -13.91 -4.36
CA VAL A 157 7.19 -13.32 -3.74
C VAL A 157 7.10 -11.81 -4.02
N LEU A 158 8.23 -11.10 -3.96
CA LEU A 158 8.32 -9.69 -4.32
C LEU A 158 7.91 -9.46 -5.78
N ALA A 159 8.48 -10.25 -6.71
CA ALA A 159 8.19 -10.11 -8.13
C ALA A 159 6.72 -10.39 -8.45
N VAL A 160 6.14 -11.47 -7.92
CA VAL A 160 4.73 -11.80 -8.12
C VAL A 160 3.82 -10.75 -7.50
N GLY A 161 4.10 -10.33 -6.26
CA GLY A 161 3.34 -9.28 -5.60
C GLY A 161 3.40 -7.95 -6.36
N ALA A 162 4.56 -7.59 -6.88
CA ALA A 162 4.75 -6.37 -7.66
C ALA A 162 4.04 -6.44 -9.01
N LEU A 163 4.08 -7.59 -9.69
CA LEU A 163 3.37 -7.80 -10.95
C LEU A 163 1.85 -7.72 -10.76
N LEU A 164 1.30 -8.38 -9.73
CA LEU A 164 -0.13 -8.33 -9.43
C LEU A 164 -0.58 -6.92 -9.02
N ALA A 165 0.19 -6.26 -8.16
CA ALA A 165 -0.07 -4.87 -7.77
C ALA A 165 0.01 -3.94 -8.98
N SER A 166 1.01 -4.11 -9.85
CA SER A 166 1.17 -3.34 -11.09
C SER A 166 0.00 -3.56 -12.04
N ALA A 167 -0.40 -4.80 -12.29
CA ALA A 167 -1.52 -5.12 -13.18
C ALA A 167 -2.83 -4.50 -12.68
N ALA A 168 -3.12 -4.62 -11.37
CA ALA A 168 -4.30 -4.00 -10.77
C ALA A 168 -4.23 -2.47 -10.80
N THR A 169 -3.06 -1.90 -10.51
CA THR A 169 -2.84 -0.44 -10.51
C THR A 169 -2.98 0.12 -11.93
N VAL A 170 -2.42 -0.54 -12.95
CA VAL A 170 -2.53 -0.13 -14.36
C VAL A 170 -3.99 -0.20 -14.81
N HIS A 171 -4.74 -1.25 -14.47
CA HIS A 171 -6.16 -1.33 -14.80
C HIS A 171 -6.98 -0.21 -14.13
N GLY A 172 -6.69 0.08 -12.85
CA GLY A 172 -7.33 1.18 -12.12
C GLY A 172 -6.97 2.56 -12.69
N LEU A 173 -5.71 2.79 -13.04
CA LEU A 173 -5.24 4.03 -13.65
C LEU A 173 -5.79 4.23 -15.06
N ALA A 174 -5.87 3.17 -15.87
CA ALA A 174 -6.46 3.21 -17.21
C ALA A 174 -7.92 3.66 -17.19
N ALA A 175 -8.64 3.42 -16.08
CA ALA A 175 -10.02 3.86 -15.88
C ALA A 175 -10.15 5.30 -15.35
N THR A 176 -9.05 6.03 -15.19
CA THR A 176 -9.05 7.46 -14.82
C THR A 176 -8.82 8.35 -16.04
N GLU A 177 -9.15 9.65 -15.94
CA GLU A 177 -8.81 10.63 -16.99
C GLU A 177 -7.32 10.65 -17.31
N ALA A 178 -6.46 10.49 -16.29
CA ALA A 178 -5.01 10.37 -16.49
C ALA A 178 -4.63 9.16 -17.37
N GLY A 179 -5.36 8.05 -17.27
CA GLY A 179 -5.21 6.89 -18.14
C GLY A 179 -5.66 7.16 -19.57
N ALA A 180 -6.77 7.87 -19.75
CA ALA A 180 -7.28 8.26 -21.07
C ALA A 180 -6.28 9.17 -21.82
N HIS A 181 -5.54 10.02 -21.10
CA HIS A 181 -4.51 10.89 -21.67
C HIS A 181 -3.12 10.24 -21.79
N ALA A 182 -2.90 9.07 -21.17
CA ALA A 182 -1.64 8.33 -21.26
C ALA A 182 -1.57 7.39 -22.48
N VAL A 183 -2.68 7.17 -23.18
CA VAL A 183 -2.70 6.41 -24.45
C VAL A 183 -1.97 7.23 -25.51
N PRO A 184 -0.88 6.70 -26.12
CA PRO A 184 -0.25 7.39 -27.22
C PRO A 184 -1.28 7.62 -28.32
N HIS A 185 -1.52 8.87 -28.71
CA HIS A 185 -2.42 9.26 -29.80
C HIS A 185 -1.93 8.80 -31.19
N GLY A 186 -1.22 7.66 -31.25
CA GLY A 186 -0.49 7.14 -32.40
C GLY A 186 -1.21 6.07 -33.22
N SER A 187 -2.52 5.87 -33.06
CA SER A 187 -3.27 4.90 -33.87
C SER A 187 -4.41 5.50 -34.70
N HIS A 188 -4.40 6.80 -34.99
CA HIS A 188 -5.19 7.36 -36.10
C HIS A 188 -4.63 6.98 -37.49
N GLY A 189 -3.86 5.91 -37.62
CA GLY A 189 -3.20 5.60 -38.90
C GLY A 189 -2.81 4.15 -39.18
N LEU A 190 -3.17 3.16 -38.35
CA LEU A 190 -2.78 1.76 -38.63
C LEU A 190 -3.94 0.78 -38.40
N LEU A 191 -4.66 0.53 -39.51
CA LEU A 191 -5.58 -0.58 -39.85
C LEU A 191 -6.87 -0.68 -39.03
N LEU A 192 -8.07 -0.46 -39.58
CA LEU A 192 -8.72 -1.30 -40.60
C LEU A 192 -9.88 -0.54 -41.29
N ASP A 193 -9.61 0.23 -42.34
CA ASP A 193 -10.64 0.49 -43.36
C ASP A 193 -10.01 0.40 -44.76
N PRO A 194 -10.13 -0.75 -45.45
CA PRO A 194 -9.75 -0.86 -46.86
C PRO A 194 -10.85 -0.34 -47.81
N GLY A 195 -11.81 0.46 -47.31
CA GLY A 195 -13.08 0.70 -47.99
C GLY A 195 -13.36 2.07 -48.61
N THR A 196 -12.68 3.16 -48.26
CA THR A 196 -13.08 4.49 -48.81
C THR A 196 -11.98 5.18 -49.58
N HIS A 197 -11.73 4.67 -50.79
CA HIS A 197 -11.25 5.46 -51.91
C HIS A 197 -12.40 6.32 -52.49
N GLY A 198 -12.12 7.59 -52.78
CA GLY A 198 -12.89 8.45 -53.70
C GLY A 198 -14.18 9.03 -53.10
N HIS A 199 -14.63 10.25 -53.42
CA HIS A 199 -14.32 11.16 -54.52
C HIS A 199 -14.68 12.60 -54.13
N HIS A 200 -14.12 13.54 -54.88
CA HIS A 200 -14.44 14.97 -54.98
C HIS A 200 -15.93 15.34 -54.89
N GLY A 201 -16.17 16.53 -54.32
CA GLY A 201 -17.42 17.28 -54.33
C GLY A 201 -17.31 18.49 -53.41
#